data_AF-A0A379XU47-F1
#
_entry.id   AF-A0A379XU47-F1
#
_cell.length_a   1.000
_cell.length_b   1.000
_cell.length_c   1.000
_cell.angle_alpha   90.00
_cell.angle_beta   90.00
_cell.angle_gamma   90.00
#
_symmetry.space_group_name_H-M   'P 1'
#
loop_
_entity.id
_entity.type
_entity.pdbx_description
1 polymer ?
#
loop_
_entity_poly.entity_id
_entity_poly.type
_entity_poly.pdbx_seq_one_letter_code
_entity_poly.pdbx_strand_id
1 'polypeptide(L)'
;MPLKIQNDYLHGFFSIAEVFSHATRLATVVIDIHGKALSECHNFNSFCTLMRADERYRAGCEKCDKQCAFDGLKQLKPIILTCHAGLSLFSMPIIDEGHLYGFIVCGQVRPKYQEYKTIVIDNKDSWMDDPKIKAEWSQVSVVDNNTLVASANLLRFIVDNFEQELQSDQLSAPPTRYNRHYFTEPSRHEKKLQAALRYIDENLYGELSLESVAAHVCLSANYFSRFFKKRQGVNFKTWVNQKKNAKSGGVIARSRTFNRQYCPETALRTNQLLLPCVQGGPSNVAPVFSSCQTFAVMVFWQGDGLGYKREAIA
;
A
#
# COMPACT_ATOMS: atom_id res chain seq x y z
N MET A 1 -39.58 -11.81 -7.28
CA MET A 1 -38.93 -10.53 -7.63
C MET A 1 -38.00 -10.14 -6.48
N PRO A 2 -36.69 -10.08 -6.73
CA PRO A 2 -35.90 -9.01 -6.12
C PRO A 2 -34.82 -8.48 -7.08
N LEU A 3 -35.03 -7.29 -7.63
CA LEU A 3 -34.04 -6.54 -8.44
C LEU A 3 -33.57 -5.24 -7.73
N LYS A 4 -33.93 -5.05 -6.45
CA LYS A 4 -33.66 -3.80 -5.72
C LYS A 4 -32.31 -3.73 -5.02
N ILE A 5 -31.62 -4.85 -4.77
CA ILE A 5 -30.37 -4.88 -3.99
C ILE A 5 -29.13 -4.56 -4.87
N GLN A 6 -29.21 -4.73 -6.19
CA GLN A 6 -28.05 -4.59 -7.08
C GLN A 6 -27.51 -3.16 -7.25
N ASN A 7 -28.28 -2.11 -6.88
CA ASN A 7 -27.89 -0.74 -7.20
C ASN A 7 -27.12 -0.06 -6.05
N ASP A 8 -27.47 -0.34 -4.80
CA ASP A 8 -26.96 0.44 -3.66
C ASP A 8 -25.44 0.24 -3.44
N TYR A 9 -24.92 -0.97 -3.72
CA TYR A 9 -23.49 -1.27 -3.56
C TYR A 9 -22.64 -0.45 -4.52
N LEU A 10 -23.04 -0.44 -5.79
CA LEU A 10 -22.36 0.31 -6.84
C LEU A 10 -22.49 1.84 -6.61
N HIS A 11 -23.64 2.32 -6.16
CA HIS A 11 -23.85 3.74 -5.81
C HIS A 11 -22.94 4.20 -4.66
N GLY A 12 -22.64 3.32 -3.69
CA GLY A 12 -21.66 3.62 -2.65
C GLY A 12 -20.28 3.97 -3.24
N PHE A 13 -19.89 3.29 -4.32
CA PHE A 13 -18.64 3.61 -5.03
C PHE A 13 -18.70 4.91 -5.85
N PHE A 14 -19.88 5.40 -6.23
CA PHE A 14 -20.00 6.73 -6.84
C PHE A 14 -19.65 7.82 -5.83
N SER A 15 -20.17 7.71 -4.60
CA SER A 15 -19.80 8.62 -3.51
C SER A 15 -18.32 8.50 -3.13
N ILE A 16 -17.76 7.29 -3.12
CA ILE A 16 -16.32 7.09 -2.89
C ILE A 16 -15.50 7.76 -3.99
N ALA A 17 -15.90 7.64 -5.26
CA ALA A 17 -15.21 8.27 -6.38
C ALA A 17 -15.12 9.79 -6.20
N GLU A 18 -16.22 10.43 -5.80
CA GLU A 18 -16.25 11.86 -5.50
C GLU A 18 -15.31 12.24 -4.34
N VAL A 19 -15.48 11.58 -3.18
CA VAL A 19 -14.71 11.89 -1.97
C VAL A 19 -13.22 11.64 -2.18
N PHE A 20 -12.87 10.51 -2.80
CA PHE A 20 -11.49 10.17 -3.12
C PHE A 20 -10.88 11.21 -4.06
N SER A 21 -11.62 11.65 -5.07
CA SER A 21 -11.17 12.68 -6.01
C SER A 21 -10.91 14.01 -5.30
N HIS A 22 -11.82 14.46 -4.44
CA HIS A 22 -11.65 15.69 -3.67
C HIS A 22 -10.47 15.62 -2.70
N ALA A 23 -10.27 14.48 -2.04
CA ALA A 23 -9.18 14.28 -1.08
C ALA A 23 -7.80 14.21 -1.76
N THR A 24 -7.70 13.52 -2.89
CA THR A 24 -6.41 13.25 -3.55
C THR A 24 -6.08 14.25 -4.67
N ARG A 25 -7.08 15.01 -5.14
CA ARG A 25 -7.02 15.83 -6.36
C ARG A 25 -6.64 15.03 -7.60
N LEU A 26 -6.92 13.73 -7.60
CA LEU A 26 -6.79 12.87 -8.77
C LEU A 26 -8.13 12.72 -9.45
N ALA A 27 -8.11 12.71 -10.78
CA ALA A 27 -9.32 12.44 -11.55
C ALA A 27 -9.81 11.02 -11.21
N THR A 28 -11.10 10.85 -10.96
CA THR A 28 -11.68 9.57 -10.51
C THR A 28 -13.04 9.32 -11.17
N VAL A 29 -13.27 8.09 -11.61
CA VAL A 29 -14.52 7.66 -12.26
C VAL A 29 -14.75 6.18 -12.00
N VAL A 30 -16.01 5.78 -11.88
CA VAL A 30 -16.42 4.37 -11.89
C VAL A 30 -16.80 3.99 -13.32
N ILE A 31 -16.30 2.85 -13.80
CA ILE A 31 -16.51 2.34 -15.16
C ILE A 31 -17.04 0.91 -15.15
N ASP A 32 -17.66 0.51 -16.25
CA ASP A 32 -18.06 -0.87 -16.51
C ASP A 32 -16.88 -1.74 -17.01
N ILE A 33 -17.19 -3.00 -17.35
CA ILE A 33 -16.21 -3.96 -17.88
C ILE A 33 -15.72 -3.64 -19.31
N HIS A 34 -16.33 -2.67 -19.97
CA HIS A 34 -15.97 -2.23 -21.32
C HIS A 34 -15.10 -0.97 -21.31
N GLY A 35 -14.96 -0.30 -20.16
CA GLY A 35 -14.22 0.97 -20.04
C GLY A 35 -15.12 2.20 -20.12
N LYS A 36 -16.45 2.03 -20.11
CA LYS A 36 -17.41 3.13 -20.19
C LYS A 36 -17.76 3.64 -18.80
N ALA A 37 -17.85 4.95 -18.64
CA ALA A 37 -18.23 5.58 -17.37
C ALA A 37 -19.65 5.17 -16.91
N LEU A 38 -19.74 4.79 -15.64
CA LEU A 38 -20.95 4.51 -14.87
C LEU A 38 -21.28 5.66 -13.89
N SER A 39 -20.26 6.36 -13.39
CA SER A 39 -20.41 7.57 -12.55
C SER A 39 -20.04 8.84 -13.31
N GLU A 40 -20.27 9.98 -12.68
CA GLU A 40 -19.67 11.25 -13.09
C GLU A 40 -18.13 11.17 -13.06
N CYS A 41 -17.49 11.97 -13.93
CA CYS A 41 -16.04 12.09 -14.04
C CYS A 41 -15.55 13.19 -13.09
N HIS A 42 -15.07 12.83 -11.90
CA HIS A 42 -14.64 13.79 -10.89
C HIS A 42 -13.20 14.27 -11.13
N ASN A 43 -12.97 15.59 -11.07
CA ASN A 43 -11.65 16.24 -11.20
C ASN A 43 -10.87 15.86 -12.48
N PHE A 44 -11.57 15.59 -13.57
CA PHE A 44 -10.95 15.40 -14.88
C PHE A 44 -10.35 16.72 -15.37
N ASN A 45 -9.12 16.67 -15.87
CA ASN A 45 -8.50 17.83 -16.50
C ASN A 45 -9.15 18.10 -17.88
N SER A 46 -8.96 19.31 -18.39
CA SER A 46 -9.48 19.77 -19.68
C SER A 46 -9.01 18.89 -20.84
N PHE A 47 -7.73 18.49 -20.85
CA PHE A 47 -7.18 17.60 -21.86
C PHE A 47 -7.92 16.25 -21.93
N CYS A 48 -8.09 15.56 -20.81
CA CYS A 48 -8.81 14.28 -20.75
C CYS A 48 -10.28 14.44 -21.14
N THR A 49 -10.90 15.56 -20.78
CA THR A 49 -12.28 15.88 -21.15
C THR A 49 -12.41 16.04 -22.67
N LEU A 50 -11.51 16.79 -23.30
CA LEU A 50 -11.49 16.95 -24.76
C LEU A 50 -11.22 15.63 -25.48
N MET A 51 -10.22 14.87 -25.03
CA MET A 51 -9.87 13.57 -25.63
C MET A 51 -11.04 12.59 -25.59
N ARG A 52 -11.84 12.60 -24.52
CA ARG A 52 -13.01 11.70 -24.39
C ARG A 52 -14.25 12.19 -25.12
N ALA A 53 -14.36 13.50 -25.37
CA ALA A 53 -15.44 14.07 -26.16
C ALA A 53 -15.23 13.86 -27.68
N ASP A 54 -13.98 13.74 -28.12
CA ASP A 54 -13.64 13.53 -29.52
C ASP A 54 -13.68 12.04 -29.91
N GLU A 55 -14.46 11.70 -30.94
CA GLU A 55 -14.64 10.31 -31.39
C GLU A 55 -13.33 9.64 -31.83
N ARG A 56 -12.35 10.42 -32.32
CA ARG A 56 -11.05 9.91 -32.77
C ARG A 56 -10.21 9.37 -31.62
N TYR A 57 -10.32 9.97 -30.43
CA TYR A 57 -9.46 9.66 -29.29
C TYR A 57 -10.19 8.90 -28.17
N ARG A 58 -11.52 9.05 -28.05
CA ARG A 58 -12.36 8.42 -27.04
C ARG A 58 -12.10 6.91 -26.90
N ALA A 59 -12.09 6.19 -28.03
CA ALA A 59 -11.87 4.74 -28.02
C ALA A 59 -10.50 4.36 -27.44
N GLY A 60 -9.47 5.19 -27.67
CA GLY A 60 -8.15 5.02 -27.09
C GLY A 60 -8.13 5.21 -25.58
N CYS A 61 -8.86 6.21 -25.08
CA CYS A 61 -9.03 6.45 -23.64
C CYS A 61 -9.74 5.27 -22.95
N GLU A 62 -10.89 4.84 -23.47
CA GLU A 62 -11.67 3.72 -22.93
C GLU A 62 -10.87 2.41 -22.95
N LYS A 63 -10.07 2.18 -24.01
CA LYS A 63 -9.16 1.03 -24.08
C LYS A 63 -8.06 1.07 -23.03
N CYS A 64 -7.51 2.25 -22.74
CA CYS A 64 -6.55 2.42 -21.64
C CYS A 64 -7.19 2.13 -20.28
N ASP A 65 -8.39 2.65 -20.03
CA ASP A 65 -9.11 2.39 -18.78
C ASP A 65 -9.37 0.90 -18.60
N LYS A 66 -9.90 0.24 -19.63
CA LYS A 66 -10.15 -1.20 -19.66
C LYS A 66 -8.87 -1.99 -19.38
N GLN A 67 -7.79 -1.69 -20.10
CA GLN A 67 -6.53 -2.42 -19.90
C GLN A 67 -6.00 -2.24 -18.46
N CYS A 68 -6.05 -1.03 -17.93
CA CYS A 68 -5.67 -0.74 -16.55
C CYS A 68 -6.54 -1.50 -15.54
N ALA A 69 -7.87 -1.46 -15.72
CA ALA A 69 -8.86 -2.17 -14.94
C ALA A 69 -8.60 -3.69 -14.88
N PHE A 70 -8.40 -4.32 -16.03
CA PHE A 70 -8.16 -5.77 -16.09
C PHE A 70 -6.78 -6.16 -15.56
N ASP A 71 -5.76 -5.32 -15.70
CA ASP A 71 -4.45 -5.59 -15.09
C ASP A 71 -4.52 -5.47 -13.56
N GLY A 72 -5.26 -4.47 -13.04
CA GLY A 72 -5.58 -4.36 -11.61
C GLY A 72 -6.39 -5.56 -11.10
N LEU A 73 -7.37 -6.04 -11.86
CA LEU A 73 -8.18 -7.23 -11.55
C LEU A 73 -7.32 -8.48 -11.39
N LYS A 74 -6.43 -8.75 -12.34
CA LYS A 74 -5.55 -9.94 -12.31
C LYS A 74 -4.73 -10.03 -11.04
N GLN A 75 -4.37 -8.88 -10.46
CA GLN A 75 -3.53 -8.82 -9.26
C GLN A 75 -4.30 -8.47 -7.99
N LEU A 76 -5.61 -8.16 -8.11
CA LEU A 76 -6.46 -7.65 -7.04
C LEU A 76 -5.80 -6.52 -6.22
N LYS A 77 -5.07 -5.66 -6.92
CA LYS A 77 -4.38 -4.50 -6.34
C LYS A 77 -4.18 -3.45 -7.43
N PRO A 78 -4.02 -2.18 -7.07
CA PRO A 78 -3.81 -1.14 -8.06
C PRO A 78 -2.42 -1.27 -8.65
N ILE A 79 -2.35 -1.14 -9.97
CA ILE A 79 -1.12 -1.05 -10.74
C ILE A 79 -1.15 0.30 -11.44
N ILE A 80 -0.13 1.12 -11.21
CA ILE A 80 0.00 2.39 -11.88
C ILE A 80 0.60 2.13 -13.27
N LEU A 81 -0.12 2.56 -14.29
CA LEU A 81 0.26 2.49 -15.69
C LEU A 81 0.30 3.90 -16.28
N THR A 82 0.87 4.01 -17.46
CA THR A 82 0.81 5.22 -18.28
C THR A 82 -0.18 4.99 -19.42
N CYS A 83 -1.15 5.86 -19.63
CA CYS A 83 -2.07 5.80 -20.76
C CYS A 83 -1.36 6.17 -22.08
N HIS A 84 -2.04 5.99 -23.20
CA HIS A 84 -1.49 6.29 -24.52
C HIS A 84 -1.07 7.75 -24.74
N ALA A 85 -1.60 8.68 -23.95
CA ALA A 85 -1.25 10.10 -23.96
C ALA A 85 -0.18 10.49 -22.92
N GLY A 86 0.45 9.52 -22.26
CA GLY A 86 1.53 9.77 -21.31
C GLY A 86 1.08 10.08 -19.87
N LEU A 87 -0.22 10.06 -19.58
CA LEU A 87 -0.74 10.33 -18.24
C LEU A 87 -0.82 9.07 -17.39
N SER A 88 -0.50 9.16 -16.10
CA SER A 88 -0.60 8.06 -15.17
C SER A 88 -2.05 7.74 -14.81
N LEU A 89 -2.38 6.46 -14.65
CA LEU A 89 -3.67 5.98 -14.13
C LEU A 89 -3.51 4.65 -13.40
N PHE A 90 -4.41 4.37 -12.47
CA PHE A 90 -4.52 3.11 -11.75
C PHE A 90 -5.99 2.80 -11.48
N SER A 91 -6.29 1.57 -11.07
CA SER A 91 -7.67 1.14 -10.85
C SER A 91 -7.77 0.10 -9.75
N MET A 92 -8.98 -0.06 -9.22
CA MET A 92 -9.38 -1.16 -8.35
C MET A 92 -10.69 -1.78 -8.85
N PRO A 93 -10.82 -3.12 -8.83
CA PRO A 93 -12.07 -3.78 -9.16
C PRO A 93 -13.09 -3.62 -8.03
N ILE A 94 -14.35 -3.44 -8.41
CA ILE A 94 -15.50 -3.38 -7.50
C ILE A 94 -16.16 -4.76 -7.52
N ILE A 95 -15.88 -5.57 -6.50
CA ILE A 95 -16.32 -6.96 -6.41
C ILE A 95 -17.09 -7.16 -5.11
N ASP A 96 -18.29 -7.74 -5.22
CA ASP A 96 -19.09 -8.19 -4.07
C ASP A 96 -19.64 -9.59 -4.31
N GLU A 97 -19.56 -10.45 -3.29
CA GLU A 97 -19.92 -11.89 -3.37
C GLU A 97 -19.41 -12.62 -4.63
N GLY A 98 -18.22 -12.26 -5.12
CA GLY A 98 -17.62 -12.84 -6.33
C GLY A 98 -18.15 -12.27 -7.66
N HIS A 99 -19.13 -11.37 -7.62
CA HIS A 99 -19.64 -10.64 -8.78
C HIS A 99 -18.84 -9.36 -9.01
N LEU A 100 -18.36 -9.16 -10.23
CA LEU A 100 -17.68 -7.95 -10.66
C LEU A 100 -18.70 -6.93 -11.18
N TYR A 101 -18.86 -5.82 -10.47
CA TYR A 101 -19.78 -4.74 -10.85
C TYR A 101 -19.14 -3.69 -11.76
N GLY A 102 -17.81 -3.56 -11.71
CA GLY A 102 -17.08 -2.58 -12.48
C GLY A 102 -15.73 -2.28 -11.85
N PHE A 103 -15.21 -1.09 -12.14
CA PHE A 103 -13.92 -0.65 -11.66
C PHE A 103 -13.98 0.82 -11.25
N ILE A 104 -13.27 1.17 -10.19
CA ILE A 104 -12.94 2.56 -9.90
C ILE A 104 -11.57 2.85 -10.50
N VAL A 105 -11.50 3.83 -11.40
CA VAL A 105 -10.29 4.27 -12.09
C VAL A 105 -9.92 5.65 -11.58
N CYS A 106 -8.67 5.82 -11.21
CA CYS A 106 -8.13 7.05 -10.66
C CYS A 106 -6.85 7.48 -11.39
N GLY A 107 -6.53 8.77 -11.33
CA GLY A 107 -5.28 9.34 -11.82
C GLY A 107 -5.51 10.40 -12.88
N GLN A 108 -5.08 10.12 -14.11
CA GLN A 108 -5.04 11.01 -15.26
C GLN A 108 -4.26 12.31 -15.01
N VAL A 109 -3.06 12.15 -14.46
CA VAL A 109 -2.10 13.24 -14.19
C VAL A 109 -0.72 12.88 -14.73
N ARG A 110 0.15 13.87 -14.90
CA ARG A 110 1.53 13.64 -15.33
C ARG A 110 2.35 13.16 -14.14
N PRO A 111 2.98 11.98 -14.16
CA PRO A 111 3.91 11.63 -13.10
C PRO A 111 5.17 12.50 -13.22
N LYS A 112 5.80 12.80 -12.08
CA LYS A 112 7.07 13.53 -12.06
C LYS A 112 8.19 12.76 -12.77
N TYR A 113 8.21 11.44 -12.62
CA TYR A 113 9.12 10.53 -13.29
C TYR A 113 8.34 9.50 -14.12
N GLN A 114 8.63 9.44 -15.42
CA GLN A 114 7.94 8.56 -16.36
C GLN A 114 8.47 7.12 -16.29
N GLU A 115 8.23 6.44 -15.18
CA GLU A 115 8.74 5.07 -14.91
C GLU A 115 7.69 3.97 -15.11
N TYR A 116 6.41 4.33 -15.20
CA TYR A 116 5.32 3.36 -15.31
C TYR A 116 5.17 2.86 -16.75
N LYS A 117 4.87 1.56 -16.89
CA LYS A 117 4.64 0.91 -18.18
C LYS A 117 3.52 1.62 -18.95
N THR A 118 3.81 1.98 -20.19
CA THR A 118 2.83 2.58 -21.11
C THR A 118 1.93 1.53 -21.73
N ILE A 119 0.63 1.82 -21.71
CA ILE A 119 -0.39 1.10 -22.45
C ILE A 119 -0.28 1.54 -23.90
N VAL A 120 0.13 0.60 -24.76
CA VAL A 120 0.21 0.83 -26.19
C VAL A 120 -1.15 0.56 -26.81
N ILE A 121 -1.68 1.55 -27.50
CA ILE A 121 -2.85 1.41 -28.37
C ILE A 121 -2.43 1.73 -29.80
N ASP A 122 -3.02 1.02 -30.74
CA ASP A 122 -2.90 1.34 -32.16
C ASP A 122 -3.90 2.46 -32.45
N ASN A 123 -3.42 3.70 -32.52
CA ASN A 123 -4.23 4.87 -32.81
C ASN A 123 -3.83 5.41 -34.19
N LYS A 124 -4.80 5.57 -35.08
CA LYS A 124 -4.57 6.12 -36.42
C LYS A 124 -4.22 7.60 -36.38
N ASP A 125 -4.86 8.33 -35.45
CA ASP A 125 -4.71 9.76 -35.28
C ASP A 125 -3.87 10.10 -34.05
N SER A 126 -2.91 11.02 -34.21
CA SER A 126 -2.13 11.57 -33.11
C SER A 126 -2.83 12.80 -32.53
N TRP A 127 -3.07 12.81 -31.23
CA TRP A 127 -3.61 13.99 -30.53
C TRP A 127 -2.62 15.17 -30.51
N MET A 128 -1.32 14.91 -30.76
CA MET A 128 -0.29 15.93 -30.78
C MET A 128 -0.39 16.87 -32.00
N ASP A 129 -1.14 16.46 -33.04
CA ASP A 129 -1.33 17.24 -34.25
C ASP A 129 -2.47 18.25 -34.12
N ASP A 130 -3.33 18.11 -33.09
CA ASP A 130 -4.39 19.06 -32.76
C ASP A 130 -3.85 20.13 -31.79
N PRO A 131 -3.70 21.40 -32.23
CA PRO A 131 -3.10 22.45 -31.41
C PRO A 131 -3.91 22.75 -30.14
N LYS A 132 -5.24 22.61 -30.20
CA LYS A 132 -6.13 22.87 -29.07
C LYS A 132 -5.94 21.82 -27.99
N ILE A 133 -5.96 20.55 -28.38
CA ILE A 133 -5.75 19.42 -27.45
C ILE A 133 -4.33 19.46 -26.88
N LYS A 134 -3.33 19.72 -27.72
CA LYS A 134 -1.93 19.82 -27.29
C LYS A 134 -1.72 20.93 -26.25
N ALA A 135 -2.36 22.09 -26.42
CA ALA A 135 -2.26 23.18 -25.45
C ALA A 135 -2.81 22.78 -24.07
N GLU A 136 -3.93 22.08 -24.02
CA GLU A 136 -4.50 21.58 -22.76
C GLU A 136 -3.62 20.52 -22.10
N TRP A 137 -2.97 19.65 -22.87
CA TRP A 137 -2.05 18.66 -22.33
C TRP A 137 -0.90 19.30 -21.53
N SER A 138 -0.38 20.43 -22.01
CA SER A 138 0.68 21.18 -21.32
C SER A 138 0.26 21.70 -19.95
N GLN A 139 -1.04 21.91 -19.73
CA GLN A 139 -1.59 22.40 -18.46
C GLN A 139 -1.89 21.27 -17.45
N VAL A 140 -1.78 20.00 -17.85
CA VAL A 140 -2.02 18.88 -16.95
C VAL A 140 -1.03 18.89 -15.79
N SER A 141 -1.53 18.81 -14.57
CA SER A 141 -0.74 18.87 -13.35
C SER A 141 0.28 17.72 -13.27
N VAL A 142 1.48 18.06 -12.77
CA VAL A 142 2.51 17.08 -12.45
C VAL A 142 2.39 16.66 -10.98
N VAL A 143 2.34 15.35 -10.74
CA VAL A 143 2.20 14.75 -9.40
C VAL A 143 3.40 13.87 -9.09
N ASP A 144 3.91 13.93 -7.85
CA ASP A 144 5.02 13.09 -7.42
C ASP A 144 4.63 11.61 -7.41
N ASN A 145 5.55 10.76 -7.88
CA ASN A 145 5.31 9.31 -7.97
C ASN A 145 4.95 8.69 -6.60
N ASN A 146 5.49 9.21 -5.50
CA ASN A 146 5.12 8.74 -4.16
C ASN A 146 3.66 9.06 -3.81
N THR A 147 3.16 10.23 -4.24
CA THR A 147 1.76 10.61 -4.06
C THR A 147 0.83 9.69 -4.85
N LEU A 148 1.21 9.31 -6.07
CA LEU A 148 0.45 8.34 -6.87
C LEU A 148 0.41 6.96 -6.20
N VAL A 149 1.55 6.47 -5.70
CA VAL A 149 1.62 5.21 -4.96
C VAL A 149 0.81 5.26 -3.66
N ALA A 150 0.90 6.35 -2.91
CA ALA A 150 0.11 6.54 -1.69
C ALA A 150 -1.40 6.56 -1.99
N SER A 151 -1.81 7.25 -3.05
CA SER A 151 -3.21 7.33 -3.48
C SER A 151 -3.73 5.96 -3.94
N ALA A 152 -2.92 5.21 -4.69
CA ALA A 152 -3.25 3.84 -5.09
C ALA A 152 -3.43 2.92 -3.86
N ASN A 153 -2.54 2.99 -2.88
CA ASN A 153 -2.67 2.22 -1.65
C ASN A 153 -3.89 2.65 -0.81
N LEU A 154 -4.20 3.95 -0.77
CA LEU A 154 -5.40 4.46 -0.11
C LEU A 154 -6.67 3.95 -0.79
N LEU A 155 -6.74 4.01 -2.12
CA LEU A 155 -7.88 3.48 -2.88
C LEU A 155 -8.08 1.99 -2.57
N ARG A 156 -6.99 1.23 -2.59
CA ARG A 156 -7.04 -0.19 -2.21
C ARG A 156 -7.59 -0.38 -0.80
N PHE A 157 -7.10 0.38 0.17
CA PHE A 157 -7.58 0.30 1.56
C PHE A 157 -9.08 0.60 1.65
N ILE A 158 -9.57 1.63 0.95
CA ILE A 158 -11.00 1.97 0.93
C ILE A 158 -11.81 0.81 0.34
N VAL A 159 -11.43 0.29 -0.83
CA VAL A 159 -12.14 -0.81 -1.50
C VAL A 159 -12.10 -2.09 -0.66
N ASP A 160 -10.95 -2.43 -0.07
CA ASP A 160 -10.79 -3.65 0.74
C ASP A 160 -11.58 -3.61 2.06
N ASN A 161 -11.91 -2.41 2.57
CA ASN A 161 -12.63 -2.21 3.82
C ASN A 161 -14.03 -1.59 3.61
N PHE A 162 -14.51 -1.53 2.36
CA PHE A 162 -15.85 -1.04 2.08
C PHE A 162 -16.86 -2.12 2.48
N GLU A 163 -17.61 -1.85 3.54
CA GLU A 163 -18.77 -2.64 3.95
C GLU A 163 -20.03 -1.82 3.63
N GLN A 164 -21.01 -2.43 2.99
CA GLN A 164 -22.34 -1.86 2.97
C GLN A 164 -23.01 -2.13 4.31
N GLU A 165 -23.48 -1.07 4.97
CA GLU A 165 -24.50 -1.22 5.99
C GLU A 165 -25.75 -1.80 5.32
N LEU A 166 -25.94 -3.11 5.45
CA LEU A 166 -27.26 -3.71 5.26
C LEU A 166 -28.19 -2.97 6.21
N GLN A 167 -29.24 -2.33 5.68
CA GLN A 167 -30.40 -1.98 6.50
C GLN A 167 -31.06 -3.28 6.95
N SER A 168 -30.46 -3.95 7.94
CA SER A 168 -31.09 -5.03 8.67
C SER A 168 -31.83 -4.44 9.86
N ASP A 169 -33.07 -4.07 9.62
CA ASP A 169 -34.06 -4.34 10.65
C ASP A 169 -34.07 -5.87 10.83
N GLN A 170 -33.80 -6.32 12.05
CA GLN A 170 -33.69 -7.71 12.55
C GLN A 170 -32.28 -8.29 12.80
N LEU A 171 -32.02 -8.49 14.10
CA LEU A 171 -30.95 -9.30 14.68
C LEU A 171 -30.88 -10.70 14.07
N SER A 172 -29.78 -11.04 13.39
CA SER A 172 -29.31 -12.42 13.34
C SER A 172 -27.83 -12.53 12.99
N ALA A 173 -27.08 -13.16 13.92
CA ALA A 173 -25.72 -13.68 13.85
C ALA A 173 -24.56 -12.67 13.61
N PRO A 174 -23.42 -12.83 14.32
CA PRO A 174 -22.24 -12.01 14.07
C PRO A 174 -21.75 -12.26 12.64
N PRO A 175 -21.36 -11.21 11.89
CA PRO A 175 -20.85 -11.39 10.54
C PRO A 175 -19.58 -12.24 10.65
N THR A 176 -19.65 -13.47 10.13
CA THR A 176 -18.48 -14.29 9.91
C THR A 176 -17.58 -13.54 8.95
N ARG A 177 -16.55 -12.90 9.50
CA ARG A 177 -15.39 -12.41 8.75
C ARG A 177 -14.89 -13.55 7.87
N TYR A 178 -15.30 -13.56 6.61
CA TYR A 178 -14.59 -14.31 5.59
C TYR A 178 -13.22 -13.65 5.50
N ASN A 179 -12.25 -14.31 6.11
CA ASN A 179 -10.86 -13.95 6.11
C ASN A 179 -10.42 -13.94 4.65
N ARG A 180 -10.50 -12.77 4.04
CA ARG A 180 -10.13 -12.50 2.66
C ARG A 180 -8.61 -12.49 2.63
N HIS A 181 -8.04 -13.68 2.79
CA HIS A 181 -6.63 -13.95 2.57
C HIS A 181 -6.36 -13.82 1.06
N TYR A 182 -6.24 -12.58 0.59
CA TYR A 182 -5.60 -12.33 -0.67
C TYR A 182 -4.13 -12.68 -0.50
N PHE A 183 -3.69 -13.71 -1.23
CA PHE A 183 -2.28 -13.98 -1.45
C PHE A 183 -1.65 -12.72 -2.06
N THR A 184 -1.05 -11.87 -1.23
CA THR A 184 -0.14 -10.85 -1.72
C THR A 184 1.01 -11.59 -2.39
N GLU A 185 1.08 -11.53 -3.72
CA GLU A 185 2.23 -12.06 -4.46
C GLU A 185 3.51 -11.49 -3.83
N PRO A 186 4.35 -12.34 -3.22
CA PRO A 186 5.50 -11.85 -2.47
C PRO A 186 6.42 -11.08 -3.41
N SER A 187 6.97 -9.95 -2.96
CA SER A 187 7.98 -9.22 -3.76
C SER A 187 9.08 -10.16 -4.25
N ARG A 188 9.82 -9.84 -5.32
CA ARG A 188 10.94 -10.68 -5.79
C ARG A 188 11.91 -11.04 -4.67
N HIS A 189 12.17 -10.11 -3.74
CA HIS A 189 12.97 -10.34 -2.55
C HIS A 189 12.28 -11.28 -1.55
N GLU A 190 10.97 -11.16 -1.35
CA GLU A 190 10.20 -12.03 -0.47
C GLU A 190 10.13 -13.48 -0.99
N LYS A 191 9.93 -13.65 -2.31
CA LYS A 191 9.99 -14.98 -2.96
C LYS A 191 11.36 -15.64 -2.76
N LYS A 192 12.44 -14.87 -2.91
CA LYS A 192 13.81 -15.34 -2.64
C LYS A 192 14.02 -15.69 -1.16
N LEU A 193 13.47 -14.90 -0.24
CA LEU A 193 13.55 -15.19 1.19
C LEU A 193 12.79 -16.48 1.53
N GLN A 194 11.56 -16.64 1.04
CA GLN A 194 10.76 -17.85 1.26
C GLN A 194 11.43 -19.09 0.67
N ALA A 195 11.96 -19.01 -0.54
CA ALA A 195 12.71 -20.11 -1.15
C ALA A 195 13.96 -20.47 -0.33
N ALA A 196 14.71 -19.47 0.17
CA ALA A 196 15.84 -19.71 1.06
C ALA A 196 15.41 -20.39 2.36
N LEU A 197 14.35 -19.92 3.01
CA LEU A 197 13.85 -20.47 4.27
C LEU A 197 13.39 -21.93 4.10
N ARG A 198 12.70 -22.25 2.99
CA ARG A 198 12.28 -23.60 2.66
C ARG A 198 13.46 -24.54 2.45
N TYR A 199 14.45 -24.11 1.66
CA TYR A 199 15.67 -24.89 1.44
C TYR A 199 16.44 -25.14 2.75
N ILE A 200 16.49 -24.14 3.64
CA ILE A 200 17.09 -24.33 4.97
C ILE A 200 16.31 -25.33 5.81
N ASP A 201 14.98 -25.33 5.73
CA ASP A 201 14.14 -26.28 6.46
C ASP A 201 14.34 -27.73 6.00
N GLU A 202 14.39 -27.93 4.68
CA GLU A 202 14.60 -29.24 4.06
C GLU A 202 15.99 -29.80 4.35
N ASN A 203 16.98 -28.93 4.49
CA ASN A 203 18.38 -29.30 4.70
C ASN A 203 18.86 -29.00 6.13
N LEU A 204 17.95 -28.81 7.08
CA LEU A 204 18.30 -28.33 8.42
C LEU A 204 19.24 -29.27 9.18
N TYR A 205 19.09 -30.58 9.01
CA TYR A 205 19.89 -31.60 9.69
C TYR A 205 21.10 -32.09 8.86
N GLY A 206 21.28 -31.56 7.65
CA GLY A 206 22.41 -31.88 6.77
C GLY A 206 23.51 -30.81 6.77
N GLU A 207 24.41 -30.88 5.80
CA GLU A 207 25.43 -29.86 5.55
C GLU A 207 24.80 -28.60 4.96
N LEU A 208 24.59 -27.59 5.81
CA LEU A 208 24.02 -26.31 5.43
C LEU A 208 25.08 -25.20 5.53
N SER A 209 25.53 -24.70 4.38
CA SER A 209 26.45 -23.56 4.29
C SER A 209 25.71 -22.31 3.81
N LEU A 210 26.30 -21.13 4.04
CA LEU A 210 25.74 -19.87 3.52
C LEU A 210 25.73 -19.88 1.99
N GLU A 211 26.77 -20.47 1.42
CA GLU A 211 27.04 -20.58 0.00
C GLU A 211 26.01 -21.47 -0.70
N SER A 212 25.62 -22.60 -0.10
CA SER A 212 24.61 -23.51 -0.69
C SER A 212 23.23 -22.86 -0.76
N VAL A 213 22.82 -22.14 0.30
CA VAL A 213 21.53 -21.42 0.31
C VAL A 213 21.55 -20.24 -0.65
N ALA A 214 22.63 -19.48 -0.70
CA ALA A 214 22.77 -18.34 -1.62
C ALA A 214 22.70 -18.79 -3.09
N ALA A 215 23.36 -19.89 -3.42
CA ALA A 215 23.29 -20.51 -4.75
C ALA A 215 21.86 -20.95 -5.10
N HIS A 216 21.15 -21.57 -4.16
CA HIS A 216 19.75 -22.01 -4.34
C HIS A 216 18.79 -20.86 -4.70
N VAL A 217 19.06 -19.63 -4.24
CA VAL A 217 18.22 -18.44 -4.54
C VAL A 217 18.85 -17.47 -5.54
N CYS A 218 19.89 -17.93 -6.26
CA CYS A 218 20.63 -17.20 -7.27
C CYS A 218 21.12 -15.84 -6.75
N LEU A 219 21.85 -15.84 -5.62
CA LEU A 219 22.50 -14.68 -5.02
C LEU A 219 23.96 -15.02 -4.68
N SER A 220 24.84 -14.01 -4.61
CA SER A 220 26.17 -14.21 -4.05
C SER A 220 26.09 -14.39 -2.54
N ALA A 221 27.00 -15.17 -1.95
CA ALA A 221 27.03 -15.42 -0.51
C ALA A 221 27.11 -14.11 0.31
N ASN A 222 27.94 -13.15 -0.14
CA ASN A 222 28.06 -11.84 0.48
C ASN A 222 26.76 -11.02 0.44
N TYR A 223 26.05 -11.04 -0.68
CA TYR A 223 24.78 -10.35 -0.82
C TYR A 223 23.71 -11.03 0.04
N PHE A 224 23.64 -12.37 0.01
CA PHE A 224 22.68 -13.14 0.78
C PHE A 224 22.86 -12.96 2.29
N SER A 225 24.11 -12.91 2.80
CA SER A 225 24.37 -12.66 4.23
C SER A 225 23.80 -11.32 4.71
N ARG A 226 24.06 -10.23 3.97
CA ARG A 226 23.50 -8.90 4.28
C ARG A 226 21.98 -8.87 4.15
N PHE A 227 21.47 -9.48 3.08
CA PHE A 227 20.04 -9.59 2.81
C PHE A 227 19.30 -10.35 3.93
N PHE A 228 19.82 -11.50 4.34
CA PHE A 228 19.23 -12.36 5.36
C PHE A 228 19.26 -11.70 6.73
N LYS A 229 20.39 -11.08 7.12
CA LYS A 229 20.50 -10.32 8.38
C LYS A 229 19.52 -9.15 8.43
N LYS A 230 19.35 -8.42 7.32
CA LYS A 230 18.39 -7.32 7.23
C LYS A 230 16.93 -7.79 7.40
N ARG A 231 16.61 -8.99 6.93
CA ARG A 231 15.24 -9.54 6.96
C ARG A 231 14.90 -10.26 8.27
N GLN A 232 15.81 -11.09 8.79
CA GLN A 232 15.58 -11.90 9.99
C GLN A 232 16.09 -11.27 11.28
N GLY A 233 16.79 -10.12 11.20
CA GLY A 233 17.37 -9.42 12.34
C GLY A 233 18.65 -10.05 12.92
N VAL A 234 18.95 -11.30 12.58
CA VAL A 234 20.12 -12.06 13.07
C VAL A 234 20.95 -12.62 11.92
N ASN A 235 22.22 -12.94 12.19
CA ASN A 235 23.07 -13.56 11.18
C ASN A 235 22.60 -14.99 10.84
N PHE A 236 22.97 -15.47 9.64
CA PHE A 236 22.54 -16.77 9.12
C PHE A 236 22.92 -17.95 10.03
N LYS A 237 24.17 -18.02 10.52
CA LYS A 237 24.64 -19.12 11.37
C LYS A 237 23.88 -19.18 12.70
N THR A 238 23.71 -18.04 13.35
CA THR A 238 22.95 -17.91 14.60
C THR A 238 21.50 -18.31 14.41
N TRP A 239 20.87 -17.89 13.30
CA TRP A 239 19.49 -18.26 12.99
C TRP A 239 19.31 -19.76 12.77
N VAL A 240 20.20 -20.40 12.00
CA VAL A 240 20.17 -21.84 11.74
C VAL A 240 20.34 -22.64 13.04
N ASN A 241 21.27 -22.22 13.91
CA ASN A 241 21.47 -22.86 15.21
C ASN A 241 20.26 -22.70 16.14
N GLN A 242 19.67 -21.51 16.20
CA GLN A 242 18.42 -21.28 16.95
C GLN A 242 17.30 -22.18 16.44
N LYS A 243 17.18 -22.33 15.11
CA LYS A 243 16.15 -23.17 14.49
C LYS A 243 16.37 -24.66 14.73
N LYS A 244 17.63 -25.13 14.71
CA LYS A 244 18.01 -26.50 15.12
C LYS A 244 17.60 -26.76 16.56
N ASN A 245 17.94 -25.86 17.47
CA ASN A 245 17.61 -25.98 18.89
C ASN A 245 16.09 -25.98 19.14
N ALA A 246 15.34 -25.12 18.46
CA ALA A 246 13.89 -25.05 18.57
C ALA A 246 13.19 -26.32 18.09
N LYS A 247 13.63 -26.93 16.98
CA LYS A 247 13.07 -28.21 16.51
C LYS A 247 13.47 -29.41 17.37
N SER A 248 14.67 -29.41 17.95
CA SER A 248 15.11 -30.46 18.89
C SER A 248 14.37 -30.40 20.23
N GLY A 249 13.92 -29.22 20.67
CA GLY A 249 13.12 -29.05 21.88
C GLY A 249 11.66 -29.53 21.77
N GLY A 250 11.13 -29.75 20.56
CA GLY A 250 9.75 -30.17 20.32
C GLY A 250 9.45 -31.65 20.59
N VAL A 251 10.48 -32.50 20.67
CA VAL A 251 10.31 -33.96 20.86
C VAL A 251 10.24 -34.35 22.36
N ILE A 252 10.58 -33.44 23.28
CA ILE A 252 10.68 -33.74 24.73
C ILE A 252 9.41 -33.34 25.51
N ALA A 253 8.38 -32.80 24.86
CA ALA A 253 7.18 -32.27 25.52
C ALA A 253 5.98 -33.23 25.60
N ARG A 254 6.18 -34.56 25.63
CA ARG A 254 5.08 -35.55 25.81
C ARG A 254 5.12 -36.40 27.08
N SER A 255 6.10 -36.23 27.95
CA SER A 255 6.16 -36.98 29.21
C SER A 255 6.38 -36.07 30.41
N ARG A 256 5.24 -35.71 31.03
CA ARG A 256 5.02 -35.36 32.45
C ARG A 256 5.77 -34.17 33.09
N THR A 257 4.99 -33.09 33.22
CA THR A 257 4.72 -32.29 34.44
C THR A 257 5.90 -31.60 35.15
N PHE A 258 6.02 -30.28 34.96
CA PHE A 258 5.96 -29.32 36.07
C PHE A 258 5.62 -27.90 35.57
N ASN A 259 4.57 -27.33 36.16
CA ASN A 259 4.04 -25.95 36.14
C ASN A 259 3.84 -25.19 34.81
N ARG A 260 2.59 -25.32 34.31
CA ARG A 260 1.89 -24.30 33.53
C ARG A 260 0.97 -23.53 34.49
N GLN A 261 1.22 -22.24 34.67
CA GLN A 261 0.12 -21.29 34.87
C GLN A 261 0.24 -20.25 33.75
N TYR A 262 -0.91 -19.97 33.14
CA TYR A 262 -1.09 -19.52 31.77
C TYR A 262 -1.83 -18.18 31.78
N CYS A 263 -1.41 -17.25 30.89
CA CYS A 263 -2.20 -16.23 30.17
C CYS A 263 -3.02 -15.20 31.00
N PRO A 264 -3.67 -14.16 30.41
CA PRO A 264 -3.92 -13.86 28.98
C PRO A 264 -3.78 -12.37 28.51
N GLU A 265 -3.92 -12.19 27.19
CA GLU A 265 -4.57 -11.11 26.41
C GLU A 265 -4.47 -9.62 26.79
N THR A 266 -4.25 -8.76 25.77
CA THR A 266 -5.29 -7.80 25.33
C THR A 266 -4.94 -7.08 24.02
N ALA A 267 -5.96 -7.01 23.16
CA ALA A 267 -6.11 -6.07 22.06
C ALA A 267 -6.57 -4.69 22.57
N LEU A 268 -6.41 -3.66 21.71
CA LEU A 268 -7.17 -2.41 21.61
C LEU A 268 -8.17 -2.08 22.75
N ARG A 269 -8.01 -0.91 23.40
CA ARG A 269 -8.90 0.27 23.27
C ARG A 269 -8.76 1.25 24.45
N THR A 270 -8.88 2.53 24.08
CA THR A 270 -9.56 3.64 24.78
C THR A 270 -9.10 4.10 26.16
N ASN A 271 -8.78 5.40 26.19
CA ASN A 271 -9.10 6.38 27.22
C ASN A 271 -10.03 5.87 28.34
N GLN A 272 -9.47 5.67 29.52
CA GLN A 272 -10.04 6.22 30.74
C GLN A 272 -8.96 6.29 31.81
N LEU A 273 -8.88 7.46 32.43
CA LEU A 273 -8.08 7.74 33.62
C LEU A 273 -8.24 6.60 34.64
N LEU A 274 -7.17 6.30 35.38
CA LEU A 274 -7.23 6.32 36.84
C LEU A 274 -5.82 6.25 37.46
N LEU A 275 -5.70 7.01 38.54
CA LEU A 275 -4.53 7.30 39.37
C LEU A 275 -3.96 6.05 40.07
N PRO A 276 -2.68 6.06 40.49
CA PRO A 276 -2.15 5.04 41.37
C PRO A 276 -2.47 5.34 42.84
N CYS A 277 -2.99 4.32 43.53
CA CYS A 277 -3.25 4.31 44.97
C CYS A 277 -1.99 3.79 45.69
N VAL A 278 -1.40 4.62 46.56
CA VAL A 278 -0.23 4.30 47.41
C VAL A 278 -0.72 4.04 48.84
N GLN A 279 -0.36 2.90 49.44
CA GLN A 279 -0.63 2.62 50.86
C GLN A 279 0.47 3.25 51.73
N GLY A 280 0.05 4.03 52.74
CA GLY A 280 0.88 4.86 53.64
C GLY A 280 1.61 4.10 54.77
N GLY A 281 2.32 4.73 55.71
CA GLY A 281 2.51 6.15 56.09
C GLY A 281 3.77 6.23 57.01
N PRO A 282 3.80 6.97 58.13
CA PRO A 282 3.29 8.31 58.42
C PRO A 282 4.42 9.31 58.80
N SER A 283 4.16 10.62 58.71
CA SER A 283 4.61 11.72 59.61
C SER A 283 4.95 13.00 58.86
N ASN A 284 4.29 14.10 59.25
CA ASN A 284 4.68 15.53 59.32
C ASN A 284 5.69 16.04 58.26
N VAL A 285 5.46 17.11 57.48
CA VAL A 285 5.24 18.52 57.88
C VAL A 285 4.65 19.31 56.69
N ALA A 286 4.01 20.44 56.99
CA ALA A 286 3.35 21.45 56.15
C ALA A 286 4.24 22.17 55.08
N PRO A 287 3.65 23.01 54.19
CA PRO A 287 4.19 23.36 52.88
C PRO A 287 5.02 24.66 52.86
N VAL A 288 5.89 24.82 51.85
CA VAL A 288 6.54 26.11 51.53
C VAL A 288 6.50 26.39 50.02
N PHE A 289 6.08 27.61 49.73
CA PHE A 289 5.99 28.34 48.46
C PHE A 289 7.33 28.53 47.71
N SER A 290 7.21 28.99 46.45
CA SER A 290 8.09 29.92 45.69
C SER A 290 8.56 29.30 44.36
N SER A 291 8.01 29.66 43.20
CA SER A 291 8.22 30.87 42.38
C SER A 291 9.49 30.85 41.51
N CYS A 292 9.30 31.33 40.27
CA CYS A 292 10.26 31.99 39.38
C CYS A 292 11.04 31.19 38.31
N GLN A 293 10.68 31.56 37.06
CA GLN A 293 11.53 32.10 35.99
C GLN A 293 12.35 31.15 35.08
N THR A 294 11.90 31.13 33.82
CA THR A 294 12.63 31.50 32.58
C THR A 294 14.13 31.16 32.48
N PHE A 295 14.54 30.46 31.42
CA PHE A 295 15.54 30.94 30.45
C PHE A 295 15.64 30.00 29.25
N ALA A 296 15.41 30.56 28.06
CA ALA A 296 15.83 29.99 26.78
C ALA A 296 17.31 30.33 26.57
N VAL A 297 18.11 29.38 26.09
CA VAL A 297 19.46 29.66 25.57
C VAL A 297 19.66 28.95 24.24
N MET A 298 19.84 29.78 23.21
CA MET A 298 20.38 29.48 21.90
C MET A 298 21.78 28.84 22.02
N VAL A 299 22.08 27.87 21.16
CA VAL A 299 23.47 27.47 20.90
C VAL A 299 23.84 27.97 19.50
N PHE A 300 24.76 28.94 19.49
CA PHE A 300 25.44 29.47 18.32
C PHE A 300 26.61 28.57 17.91
N TRP A 301 26.88 28.55 16.60
CA TRP A 301 28.03 27.95 15.94
C TRP A 301 29.21 28.94 15.83
N GLN A 302 30.42 28.44 16.08
CA GLN A 302 31.76 28.91 15.64
C GLN A 302 32.74 27.78 15.97
N GLY A 303 33.73 27.36 15.19
CA GLY A 303 34.31 27.78 13.91
C GLY A 303 35.54 26.88 13.62
N ASP A 304 36.18 27.14 12.48
CA ASP A 304 37.50 26.65 12.01
C ASP A 304 37.50 25.25 11.33
N GLY A 305 37.92 25.05 10.09
CA GLY A 305 38.67 25.88 9.14
C GLY A 305 39.69 24.97 8.44
N LEU A 306 39.49 24.64 7.15
CA LEU A 306 40.52 24.15 6.22
C LEU A 306 39.91 24.17 4.80
N GLY A 307 40.41 25.07 3.95
CA GLY A 307 39.93 25.27 2.59
C GLY A 307 40.54 24.32 1.56
N TYR A 308 39.98 24.33 0.36
CA TYR A 308 40.72 24.45 -0.90
C TYR A 308 39.77 24.89 -2.01
N LYS A 309 40.17 25.95 -2.72
CA LYS A 309 39.55 26.49 -3.95
C LYS A 309 39.72 25.52 -5.12
N ARG A 310 38.77 25.55 -6.06
CA ARG A 310 39.02 25.58 -7.52
C ARG A 310 37.77 26.07 -8.25
N GLU A 311 37.85 27.27 -8.80
CA GLU A 311 37.08 27.74 -9.95
C GLU A 311 37.75 27.23 -11.23
N ALA A 312 36.94 26.89 -12.24
CA ALA A 312 37.23 27.14 -13.64
C ALA A 312 35.90 27.08 -14.42
N ILE A 313 35.36 28.26 -14.73
CA ILE A 313 34.44 28.50 -15.83
C ILE A 313 35.27 29.15 -16.92
N ALA A 314 35.30 28.50 -18.08
CA ALA A 314 35.46 29.10 -19.40
C ALA A 314 34.75 28.17 -20.39
#